data_AF-A0AAD7U922-F1
#
_entry.id   AF-A0AAD7U922-F1
#
_cell.length_a   1.000
_cell.length_b   1.000
_cell.length_c   1.000
_cell.angle_alpha   90.00
_cell.angle_beta   90.00
_cell.angle_gamma   90.00
#
_symmetry.space_group_name_H-M   'P 1'
#
loop_
_entity.id
_entity.type
_entity.pdbx_description
1 polymer ?
#
loop_
_entity_poly.entity_id
_entity_poly.type
_entity_poly.pdbx_seq_one_letter_code
_entity_poly.pdbx_strand_id
1 'polypeptide(L)'
;MVQGIPFLKLSGLVVKSLAKPMAKQLKEVAGDIGFLRNSCIWIGQTTSYVVARMSHFTAEGFNHHKFRFVELKKSEALKNGAEIVSEALVLATAVSVALLEYARTNQKKALDDQKRRAQQAEAEARQDARLLAIERALRENRQAIDDLAAATEQSRAYGFWRRPR
;
A
#
# COMPACT_ATOMS: atom_id res chain seq x y z
N MET A 1 -4.85 -15.55 0.79
CA MET A 1 -6.03 -14.78 1.28
C MET A 1 -5.88 -13.34 0.84
N VAL A 2 -6.64 -12.94 -0.19
CA VAL A 2 -6.64 -11.57 -0.72
C VAL A 2 -7.77 -10.80 -0.02
N GLN A 3 -7.43 -10.06 1.05
CA GLN A 3 -8.33 -9.16 1.78
C GLN A 3 -8.18 -7.72 1.25
N GLY A 4 -8.35 -7.52 -0.06
CA GLY A 4 -8.15 -6.22 -0.72
C GLY A 4 -9.41 -5.55 -1.29
N ILE A 5 -10.58 -6.18 -1.16
CA ILE A 5 -11.80 -5.83 -1.92
C ILE A 5 -12.89 -5.03 -1.15
N PRO A 6 -12.84 -4.74 0.18
CA PRO A 6 -13.90 -3.93 0.79
C PRO A 6 -13.83 -2.43 0.43
N PHE A 7 -12.62 -1.86 0.33
CA PHE A 7 -12.45 -0.40 0.30
C PHE A 7 -12.70 0.23 -1.07
N LEU A 8 -12.36 -0.46 -2.17
CA LEU A 8 -12.74 -0.01 -3.52
C LEU A 8 -14.27 0.05 -3.71
N LYS A 9 -15.02 -0.81 -3.01
CA LYS A 9 -16.49 -0.82 -3.03
C LYS A 9 -17.07 0.27 -2.12
N LEU A 10 -16.41 0.58 -1.01
CA LEU A 10 -16.81 1.65 -0.08
C LEU A 10 -16.54 3.05 -0.65
N SER A 11 -15.41 3.28 -1.32
CA SER A 11 -15.12 4.58 -1.94
C SER A 11 -16.16 4.96 -3.00
N GLY A 12 -16.59 4.01 -3.83
CA GLY A 12 -17.68 4.23 -4.79
C GLY A 12 -19.03 4.57 -4.13
N LEU A 13 -19.31 3.99 -2.95
CA LEU A 13 -20.54 4.24 -2.20
C LEU A 13 -20.54 5.58 -1.47
N VAL A 14 -19.38 5.99 -0.93
CA VAL A 14 -19.18 7.27 -0.25
C VAL A 14 -19.25 8.43 -1.24
N VAL A 15 -18.63 8.28 -2.42
CA VAL A 15 -18.73 9.28 -3.50
C VAL A 15 -20.20 9.51 -3.90
N LYS A 16 -20.94 8.41 -4.09
CA LYS A 16 -22.35 8.48 -4.53
C LYS A 16 -23.30 8.99 -3.43
N SER A 17 -22.98 8.73 -2.16
CA SER A 17 -23.81 9.14 -1.01
C SER A 17 -23.55 10.56 -0.55
N LEU A 18 -22.33 11.10 -0.75
CA LEU A 18 -21.98 12.46 -0.33
C LEU A 18 -22.19 13.50 -1.43
N ALA A 19 -22.04 13.15 -2.71
CA ALA A 19 -22.15 14.10 -3.82
C ALA A 19 -23.51 14.81 -3.88
N LYS A 20 -24.62 14.06 -3.71
CA LYS A 20 -25.98 14.63 -3.79
C LYS A 20 -26.35 15.56 -2.62
N PRO A 21 -26.17 15.18 -1.34
CA PRO A 21 -26.50 16.07 -0.23
C PRO A 21 -25.53 17.26 -0.13
N MET A 22 -24.24 17.09 -0.44
CA MET A 22 -23.27 18.19 -0.42
C MET A 22 -23.55 19.21 -1.52
N ALA A 23 -23.88 18.78 -2.74
CA ALA A 23 -24.27 19.71 -3.80
C ALA A 23 -25.54 20.51 -3.47
N LYS A 24 -26.48 19.91 -2.72
CA LYS A 24 -27.70 20.59 -2.29
C LYS A 24 -27.43 21.59 -1.15
N GLN A 25 -26.72 21.16 -0.11
CA GLN A 25 -26.37 22.02 1.04
C GLN A 25 -25.43 23.16 0.64
N LEU A 26 -24.47 22.92 -0.25
CA LEU A 26 -23.56 23.95 -0.72
C LEU A 26 -24.29 25.01 -1.56
N LYS A 27 -25.33 24.63 -2.32
CA LYS A 27 -26.18 25.59 -3.05
C LYS A 27 -27.02 26.46 -2.09
N GLU A 28 -27.50 25.89 -0.98
CA GLU A 28 -28.22 26.64 0.06
C GLU A 28 -27.25 27.59 0.80
N VAL A 29 -26.08 27.10 1.25
CA VAL A 29 -25.10 27.88 2.02
C VAL A 29 -24.35 28.91 1.18
N ALA A 30 -24.06 28.63 -0.09
CA ALA A 30 -23.43 29.60 -0.99
C ALA A 30 -24.40 30.73 -1.40
N GLY A 31 -25.69 30.62 -1.10
CA GLY A 31 -26.64 31.74 -1.17
C GLY A 31 -26.44 32.75 -0.04
N ASP A 32 -26.16 32.25 1.17
CA ASP A 32 -26.13 33.05 2.40
C ASP A 32 -24.74 33.63 2.73
N ILE A 33 -23.66 32.89 2.45
CA ILE A 33 -22.30 33.33 2.76
C ILE A 33 -21.69 34.05 1.55
N GLY A 34 -21.60 35.39 1.62
CA GLY A 34 -21.10 36.22 0.52
C GLY A 34 -19.69 35.86 0.02
N PHE A 35 -18.78 35.44 0.90
CA PHE A 35 -17.45 34.96 0.51
C PHE A 35 -17.53 33.70 -0.34
N LEU A 36 -18.27 32.69 0.13
CA LEU A 36 -18.42 31.40 -0.55
C LEU A 36 -19.12 31.57 -1.90
N ARG A 37 -20.11 32.46 -1.96
CA ARG A 37 -20.79 32.85 -3.20
C ARG A 37 -19.82 33.40 -4.24
N ASN A 38 -18.96 34.34 -3.84
CA ASN A 38 -17.96 34.93 -4.73
C ASN A 38 -16.92 33.91 -5.17
N SER A 39 -16.45 33.03 -4.27
CA SER A 39 -15.55 31.94 -4.63
C SER A 39 -16.20 30.97 -5.64
N CYS A 40 -17.44 30.56 -5.43
CA CYS A 40 -18.15 29.69 -6.37
C CYS A 40 -18.39 30.37 -7.72
N ILE A 41 -18.77 31.65 -7.74
CA ILE A 41 -18.91 32.40 -9.00
C ILE A 41 -17.57 32.48 -9.72
N TRP A 42 -16.48 32.78 -9.01
CA TRP A 42 -15.14 32.83 -9.58
C TRP A 42 -14.74 31.47 -10.17
N ILE A 43 -14.87 30.38 -9.40
CA ILE A 43 -14.59 29.02 -9.88
C ILE A 43 -15.45 28.69 -11.11
N GLY A 44 -16.76 28.97 -11.07
CA GLY A 44 -17.65 28.69 -12.19
C GLY A 44 -17.24 29.45 -13.46
N GLN A 45 -16.89 30.74 -13.35
CA GLN A 45 -16.42 31.53 -14.49
C GLN A 45 -15.06 31.02 -15.01
N THR A 46 -14.12 30.73 -14.11
CA THR A 46 -12.79 30.23 -14.47
C THR A 46 -12.89 28.88 -15.17
N THR A 47 -13.71 27.96 -14.68
CA THR A 47 -13.90 26.66 -15.32
C THR A 47 -14.55 26.82 -16.69
N SER A 48 -15.60 27.64 -16.81
CA SER A 48 -16.21 27.91 -18.12
C SER A 48 -15.23 28.57 -19.09
N TYR A 49 -14.36 29.46 -18.62
CA TYR A 49 -13.29 30.05 -19.42
C TYR A 49 -12.29 29.00 -19.88
N VAL A 50 -11.80 28.15 -18.97
CA VAL A 50 -10.83 27.09 -19.29
C VAL A 50 -11.43 26.09 -20.28
N VAL A 51 -12.67 25.68 -20.08
CA VAL A 51 -13.38 24.76 -21.00
C VAL A 51 -13.54 25.42 -22.36
N ALA A 52 -14.04 26.65 -22.44
CA ALA A 52 -14.18 27.36 -23.71
C ALA A 52 -12.84 27.52 -24.41
N ARG A 53 -11.78 27.80 -23.65
CA ARG A 53 -10.41 27.94 -24.17
C ARG A 53 -9.85 26.61 -24.66
N MET A 54 -10.04 25.52 -23.93
CA MET A 54 -9.63 24.18 -24.36
C MET A 54 -10.42 23.75 -25.60
N SER A 55 -11.74 23.94 -25.62
CA SER A 55 -12.58 23.63 -26.78
C SER A 55 -12.14 24.42 -28.02
N HIS A 56 -11.79 25.69 -27.86
CA HIS A 56 -11.19 26.52 -28.91
C HIS A 56 -9.89 25.91 -29.42
N PHE A 57 -8.96 25.56 -28.53
CA PHE A 57 -7.69 24.92 -28.91
C PHE A 57 -7.86 23.54 -29.57
N THR A 58 -8.84 22.74 -29.15
CA THR A 58 -9.05 21.37 -29.68
C THR A 58 -9.90 21.33 -30.93
N ALA A 59 -10.84 22.27 -31.10
CA ALA A 59 -11.69 22.35 -32.29
C ALA A 59 -10.99 23.06 -33.45
N GLU A 60 -10.10 24.01 -33.16
CA GLU A 60 -9.37 24.78 -34.18
C GLU A 60 -8.04 24.14 -34.57
N GLY A 61 -8.10 22.91 -35.06
CA GLY A 61 -6.94 22.31 -35.72
C GLY A 61 -6.35 23.16 -36.86
N PHE A 62 -7.06 24.15 -37.42
CA PHE A 62 -6.61 24.84 -38.65
C PHE A 62 -7.17 26.24 -38.98
N ASN A 63 -7.96 26.93 -38.14
CA ASN A 63 -8.50 28.26 -38.52
C ASN A 63 -8.38 29.31 -37.42
N HIS A 64 -7.68 30.40 -37.72
CA HIS A 64 -7.42 31.57 -36.86
C HIS A 64 -8.66 32.43 -36.57
N HIS A 65 -9.72 31.86 -35.99
CA HIS A 65 -10.83 32.68 -35.51
C HIS A 65 -10.53 33.23 -34.11
N LYS A 66 -10.84 34.51 -33.90
CA LYS A 66 -10.58 35.18 -32.62
C LYS A 66 -11.50 34.57 -31.55
N PHE A 67 -10.90 33.95 -30.54
CA PHE A 67 -11.62 33.45 -29.36
C PHE A 67 -12.45 34.57 -28.73
N ARG A 68 -13.77 34.37 -28.64
CA ARG A 68 -14.69 35.27 -27.93
C ARG A 68 -15.33 34.53 -26.77
N PHE A 69 -14.90 34.87 -25.55
CA PHE A 69 -15.50 34.35 -24.33
C PHE A 69 -16.76 35.15 -23.98
N VAL A 70 -17.84 34.44 -23.67
CA VAL A 70 -19.08 35.03 -23.14
C VAL A 70 -19.17 34.60 -21.68
N GLU A 71 -19.12 35.58 -20.78
CA GLU A 71 -19.26 35.32 -19.34
C GLU A 71 -20.64 34.73 -19.03
N LEU A 72 -20.67 33.74 -18.13
CA LEU A 72 -21.92 33.15 -17.68
C LEU A 72 -22.70 34.15 -16.82
N LYS A 73 -24.03 34.01 -16.80
CA LYS A 73 -24.84 34.74 -15.81
C LYS A 73 -24.40 34.34 -14.40
N LYS A 74 -24.34 35.30 -13.48
CA LYS A 74 -23.88 35.06 -12.09
C LYS A 74 -24.57 33.90 -11.39
N SER A 75 -25.87 33.68 -11.63
CA SER A 75 -26.63 32.57 -11.06
C SER A 75 -26.20 31.20 -11.60
N GLU A 76 -25.76 31.15 -12.86
CA GLU A 76 -25.31 29.94 -13.52
C GLU A 76 -23.87 29.61 -13.13
N ALA A 77 -22.99 30.63 -13.11
CA ALA A 77 -21.64 30.49 -12.59
C ALA A 77 -21.61 29.99 -11.13
N LEU A 78 -22.52 30.51 -10.29
CA LEU A 78 -22.68 30.04 -8.91
C LEU A 78 -23.05 28.56 -8.84
N LYS A 79 -24.00 28.10 -9.67
CA LYS A 79 -24.42 26.69 -9.70
C LYS A 79 -23.28 25.78 -10.13
N ASN A 80 -22.57 26.14 -11.20
CA ASN A 80 -21.46 25.36 -11.73
C ASN A 80 -20.29 25.30 -10.74
N GLY A 81 -19.94 26.44 -10.12
CA GLY A 81 -18.89 26.47 -9.10
C GLY A 81 -19.22 25.64 -7.86
N ALA A 82 -20.48 25.70 -7.40
CA ALA A 82 -20.92 24.88 -6.27
C ALA A 82 -20.83 23.37 -6.58
N GLU A 83 -21.19 22.97 -7.81
CA GLU A 83 -21.07 21.58 -8.23
C GLU A 83 -19.62 21.09 -8.19
N ILE A 84 -18.69 21.86 -8.77
CA ILE A 84 -17.26 21.56 -8.79
C ILE A 84 -16.67 21.49 -7.37
N VAL A 85 -17.01 22.46 -6.51
CA VAL A 85 -16.51 22.47 -5.12
C VAL A 85 -17.02 21.25 -4.36
N SER A 86 -18.30 20.88 -4.54
CA SER A 86 -18.86 19.70 -3.88
C SER A 86 -18.20 18.40 -4.35
N GLU A 87 -17.90 18.28 -5.65
CA GLU A 87 -17.21 17.13 -6.21
C GLU A 87 -15.74 17.06 -5.73
N ALA A 88 -15.05 18.20 -5.69
CA ALA A 88 -13.69 18.31 -5.19
C ALA A 88 -13.57 17.89 -3.71
N LEU A 89 -14.54 18.29 -2.87
CA LEU A 89 -14.59 17.88 -1.46
C LEU A 89 -14.77 16.37 -1.33
N VAL A 90 -15.69 15.79 -2.11
CA VAL A 90 -15.90 14.34 -2.11
C VAL A 90 -14.64 13.59 -2.54
N LEU A 91 -13.99 14.04 -3.63
CA LEU A 91 -12.72 13.48 -4.07
C LEU A 91 -11.62 13.62 -3.01
N ALA A 92 -11.49 14.79 -2.39
CA ALA A 92 -10.50 15.04 -1.34
C ALA A 92 -10.69 14.11 -0.14
N THR A 93 -11.94 13.87 0.29
CA THR A 93 -12.21 12.92 1.37
C THR A 93 -11.84 11.49 0.98
N ALA A 94 -12.19 11.05 -0.24
CA ALA A 94 -11.85 9.72 -0.72
C ALA A 94 -10.33 9.50 -0.80
N VAL A 95 -9.59 10.48 -1.34
CA VAL A 95 -8.12 10.44 -1.40
C VAL A 95 -7.51 10.43 -0.01
N SER A 96 -8.03 11.25 0.92
CA SER A 96 -7.54 11.30 2.30
C SER A 96 -7.68 9.96 3.01
N VAL A 97 -8.83 9.29 2.87
CA VAL A 97 -9.06 7.95 3.44
C VAL A 97 -8.08 6.93 2.84
N ALA A 98 -7.92 6.94 1.52
CA ALA A 98 -7.00 6.04 0.83
C ALA A 98 -5.53 6.24 1.30
N LEU A 99 -5.10 7.49 1.47
CA LEU A 99 -3.75 7.81 1.98
C LEU A 99 -3.54 7.34 3.43
N LEU A 100 -4.55 7.53 4.29
CA LEU A 100 -4.48 7.07 5.68
C LEU A 100 -4.39 5.54 5.77
N GLU A 101 -5.16 4.82 4.96
CA GLU A 101 -5.09 3.36 4.90
C GLU A 101 -3.77 2.85 4.35
N TYR A 102 -3.24 3.52 3.32
CA TYR A 102 -1.94 3.22 2.77
C TYR A 102 -0.84 3.36 3.83
N ALA A 103 -0.84 4.47 4.58
CA ALA A 103 0.10 4.70 5.68
C ALA A 103 -0.01 3.61 6.76
N ARG A 104 -1.24 3.27 7.19
CA ARG A 104 -1.50 2.21 8.18
C ARG A 104 -1.03 0.83 7.69
N THR A 105 -1.24 0.54 6.41
CA THR A 105 -0.85 -0.75 5.82
C THR A 105 0.66 -0.89 5.75
N ASN A 106 1.38 0.17 5.39
CA ASN A 106 2.84 0.16 5.35
C ASN A 106 3.46 -0.01 6.74
N GLN A 107 2.90 0.61 7.78
CA GLN A 107 3.35 0.39 9.16
C GLN A 107 3.20 -1.06 9.59
N LYS A 108 2.07 -1.70 9.29
CA LYS A 108 1.86 -3.12 9.60
C LYS A 108 2.84 -4.02 8.85
N LYS A 109 3.06 -3.77 7.56
CA LYS A 109 4.04 -4.52 6.77
C LYS A 109 5.45 -4.42 7.35
N ALA A 110 5.89 -3.22 7.75
CA ALA A 110 7.20 -3.03 8.36
C ALA A 110 7.36 -3.85 9.67
N LEU A 111 6.33 -3.88 10.51
CA LEU A 111 6.33 -4.69 11.75
C LEU A 111 6.31 -6.19 11.46
N ASP A 112 5.53 -6.63 10.48
CA ASP A 112 5.45 -8.04 10.09
C ASP A 112 6.76 -8.52 9.45
N ASP A 113 7.41 -7.68 8.65
CA ASP A 113 8.72 -7.96 8.07
C ASP A 113 9.80 -8.06 9.15
N GLN A 114 9.76 -7.19 10.17
CA GLN A 114 10.66 -7.28 11.31
C GLN A 114 10.48 -8.58 12.10
N LYS A 115 9.23 -8.98 12.35
CA LYS A 115 8.91 -10.26 13.02
C LYS A 115 9.37 -11.46 12.20
N ARG A 116 9.16 -11.43 10.88
CA ARG A 116 9.62 -12.50 9.97
C ARG A 116 11.14 -12.65 10.01
N ARG A 117 11.88 -11.54 9.97
CA ARG A 117 13.35 -11.56 10.08
C ARG A 117 13.83 -12.11 11.42
N ALA A 118 13.17 -11.71 12.53
CA ALA A 118 13.50 -12.24 13.85
C ALA A 118 13.26 -13.75 13.93
N GLN A 119 12.13 -14.24 13.40
CA GLN A 119 11.82 -15.67 13.34
C GLN A 119 12.81 -16.46 12.46
N GLN A 120 13.25 -15.88 11.35
CA GLN A 120 14.28 -16.48 10.49
C GLN A 120 15.62 -16.58 11.23
N ALA A 121 16.06 -15.52 11.89
CA ALA A 121 17.29 -15.52 12.68
C ALA A 121 17.24 -16.56 13.83
N GLU A 122 16.10 -16.68 14.52
CA GLU A 122 15.92 -17.73 15.54
C GLU A 122 15.93 -19.14 14.94
N ALA A 123 15.34 -19.34 13.77
CA ALA A 123 15.34 -20.63 13.08
C ALA A 123 16.75 -21.02 12.62
N GLU A 124 17.51 -20.08 12.07
CA GLU A 124 18.92 -20.26 11.69
C GLU A 124 19.77 -20.60 12.91
N ALA A 125 19.66 -19.84 14.01
CA ALA A 125 20.38 -20.13 15.25
C ALA A 125 20.05 -21.52 15.83
N ARG A 126 18.78 -21.96 15.71
CA ARG A 126 18.38 -23.33 16.11
C ARG A 126 18.96 -24.39 15.20
N GLN A 127 19.06 -24.13 13.89
CA GLN A 127 19.68 -25.05 12.93
C GLN A 127 21.17 -25.18 13.21
N ASP A 128 21.88 -24.06 13.41
CA ASP A 128 23.31 -24.06 13.74
C ASP A 128 23.59 -24.80 15.04
N ALA A 129 22.80 -24.57 16.08
CA ALA A 129 22.92 -25.29 17.34
C ALA A 129 22.73 -26.81 17.17
N ARG A 130 21.79 -27.23 16.30
CA ARG A 130 21.57 -28.65 15.98
C ARG A 130 22.73 -29.23 15.17
N LEU A 131 23.25 -28.50 14.20
CA LEU A 131 24.42 -28.93 13.41
C LEU A 131 25.63 -29.15 14.31
N LEU A 132 25.92 -28.20 15.20
CA LEU A 132 27.00 -28.33 16.19
C LEU A 132 26.81 -29.52 17.12
N ALA A 133 25.59 -29.80 17.56
CA ALA A 133 25.29 -30.97 18.38
C ALA A 133 25.54 -32.29 17.62
N ILE A 134 25.11 -32.36 16.35
CA ILE A 134 25.33 -33.53 15.49
C ILE A 134 26.82 -33.74 15.22
N GLU A 135 27.58 -32.67 14.94
CA GLU A 135 29.02 -32.74 14.74
C GLU A 135 29.77 -33.26 15.97
N ARG A 136 29.34 -32.87 17.18
CA ARG A 136 29.94 -33.39 18.43
C ARG A 136 29.65 -34.88 18.58
N ALA A 137 28.39 -35.29 18.39
CA ALA A 137 28.00 -36.69 18.49
C ALA A 137 28.73 -37.57 17.45
N LEU A 138 28.95 -37.06 16.22
CA LEU A 138 29.73 -37.76 15.20
C LEU A 138 31.20 -37.93 15.61
N ARG A 139 31.81 -36.90 16.21
CA ARG A 139 33.20 -36.98 16.70
C ARG A 139 33.34 -38.00 17.83
N GLU A 140 32.42 -37.97 18.79
CA GLU A 140 32.39 -38.92 19.91
C GLU A 140 32.21 -40.36 19.41
N ASN A 141 31.24 -40.60 18.51
CA ASN A 141 31.04 -41.92 17.90
C ASN A 141 32.26 -42.38 17.11
N ARG A 142 32.95 -41.47 16.41
CA ARG A 142 34.15 -41.80 15.65
C ARG A 142 35.28 -42.26 16.57
N GLN A 143 35.52 -41.52 17.66
CA GLN A 143 36.51 -41.91 18.67
C GLN A 143 36.19 -43.28 19.26
N ALA A 144 34.93 -43.55 19.61
CA ALA A 144 34.52 -44.85 20.14
C ALA A 144 34.78 -46.00 19.14
N ILE A 145 34.56 -45.78 17.84
CA ILE A 145 34.89 -46.77 16.80
C ILE A 145 36.39 -47.02 16.73
N ASP A 146 37.20 -45.96 16.74
CA ASP A 146 38.66 -46.07 16.67
C ASP A 146 39.24 -46.77 17.92
N ASP A 147 38.69 -46.50 19.11
CA ASP A 147 39.05 -47.17 20.37
C ASP A 147 38.67 -48.67 20.35
N LEU A 148 37.47 -49.00 19.86
CA LEU A 148 37.05 -50.40 19.69
C LEU A 148 37.92 -51.12 18.67
N ALA A 149 38.29 -50.47 17.56
CA ALA A 149 39.20 -51.03 16.56
C ALA A 149 40.55 -51.37 17.20
N ALA A 150 41.15 -50.43 17.95
CA ALA A 150 42.40 -50.66 18.67
C ALA A 150 42.30 -51.82 19.68
N ALA A 151 41.21 -51.91 20.44
CA ALA A 151 40.97 -53.01 21.39
C ALA A 151 40.83 -54.38 20.70
N THR A 152 40.20 -54.43 19.51
CA THR A 152 40.08 -55.67 18.73
C THR A 152 41.40 -56.12 18.12
N GLU A 153 42.24 -55.18 17.64
CA GLU A 153 43.60 -55.49 17.18
C GLU A 153 44.46 -56.04 18.31
N GLN A 154 44.40 -55.41 19.48
CA GLN A 154 45.11 -55.86 20.67
C GLN A 154 44.63 -57.26 21.10
N SER A 155 43.32 -57.52 21.09
CA SER A 155 42.75 -58.84 21.39
C SER A 155 43.16 -59.92 20.38
N ARG A 156 43.26 -59.58 19.07
CA ARG A 156 43.80 -60.48 18.04
C ARG A 156 45.27 -60.79 18.28
N ALA A 157 46.08 -59.78 18.62
CA ALA A 157 47.49 -59.96 18.90
C ALA A 157 47.71 -60.88 20.12
N TYR A 158 46.95 -60.70 21.21
CA TYR A 158 47.02 -61.58 22.37
C TYR A 158 46.46 -62.99 22.12
N GLY A 159 45.41 -63.12 21.28
CA GLY A 159 44.83 -64.41 20.90
C GLY A 159 45.73 -65.25 20.00
N PHE A 160 46.57 -64.63 19.18
CA PHE A 160 47.54 -65.31 18.30
C PHE A 160 48.60 -66.10 19.08
N TRP A 161 49.03 -65.61 20.25
CA TRP A 161 50.03 -66.27 21.10
C TRP A 161 49.47 -67.43 21.96
N ARG A 162 48.16 -67.68 21.93
CA ARG A 162 47.48 -68.65 22.80
C ARG A 162 46.94 -69.90 22.07
N ARG A 163 47.46 -70.22 20.88
CA ARG A 163 47.17 -71.52 20.23
C ARG A 163 48.16 -72.59 20.74
N PRO A 164 47.73 -73.56 21.57
CA PRO A 164 48.56 -74.73 21.85
C PRO A 164 48.67 -75.57 20.58
N ARG A 165 49.88 -76.06 20.30
CA ARG A 165 50.17 -77.03 19.22
C ARG A 165 49.53 -78.38 19.52
#